data_AF-A0A4W3JC20-F1
#
_entry.id   AF-A0A4W3JC20-F1
#
_cell.length_a   1.000
_cell.length_b   1.000
_cell.length_c   1.000
_cell.angle_alpha   90.00
_cell.angle_beta   90.00
_cell.angle_gamma   90.00
#
_symmetry.space_group_name_H-M   'P 1'
#
loop_
_entity.id
_entity.type
_entity.pdbx_description
1 polymer ?
#
loop_
_entity_poly.entity_id
_entity_poly.type
_entity_poly.pdbx_seq_one_letter_code
_entity_poly.pdbx_strand_id
1 'polypeptide(L)'
;RELYYARMCFVRSLLMLCRLPSRCQHGGVSHQDRGARYQLSLAEAVTLCDSLGSSLANLGQVQAAQRAGFQTCRYGWIQDGLVAISRVTPHANCANNLTGVYTSARDSSQKFDALCFNYTVCPVKRFETSLWCDETLHEMQRLSLLLSPSLWLG
;
A
#
# COMPACT_ATOMS: atom_id res chain seq x y z
N ARG A 1 16.76 5.03 42.44
CA ARG A 1 15.89 5.93 41.64
C ARG A 1 16.53 6.31 40.31
N GLU A 2 17.86 6.37 40.20
CA GLU A 2 18.59 6.51 38.92
C GLU A 2 18.63 5.23 38.04
N LEU A 3 18.39 4.04 38.60
CA LEU A 3 18.26 2.78 37.83
C LEU A 3 16.88 2.60 37.14
N TYR A 4 15.94 3.50 37.40
CA TYR A 4 14.59 3.50 36.80
C TYR A 4 14.59 4.18 35.43
N TYR A 5 15.34 5.28 35.28
CA TYR A 5 15.47 6.00 34.00
C TYR A 5 16.43 5.31 33.01
N ALA A 6 17.46 4.60 33.47
CA ALA A 6 18.37 3.85 32.58
C ALA A 6 17.72 2.62 31.92
N ARG A 7 16.75 1.98 32.59
CA ARG A 7 15.93 0.90 31.99
C ARG A 7 14.91 1.43 30.98
N MET A 8 14.48 2.69 31.09
CA MET A 8 13.65 3.35 30.07
C MET A 8 14.45 3.75 28.81
N CYS A 9 15.78 3.80 28.86
CA CYS A 9 16.60 3.92 27.65
C CYS A 9 16.69 2.61 26.87
N PHE A 10 16.70 1.43 27.52
CA PHE A 10 16.75 0.15 26.81
C PHE A 10 15.40 -0.26 26.21
N VAL A 11 14.29 0.22 26.76
CA VAL A 11 12.94 0.04 26.18
C VAL A 11 12.63 1.06 25.09
N ARG A 12 13.37 2.18 25.02
CA ARG A 12 13.32 3.13 23.89
C ARG A 12 14.16 2.71 22.69
N SER A 13 15.15 1.84 22.86
CA SER A 13 15.96 1.32 21.75
C SER A 13 15.31 0.13 21.03
N LEU A 14 14.32 -0.54 21.63
CA LEU A 14 13.56 -1.62 20.98
C LEU A 14 12.35 -1.13 20.14
N LEU A 15 12.15 0.20 20.06
CA LEU A 15 11.14 0.86 19.24
C LEU A 15 11.73 1.61 18.03
N MET A 16 13.04 1.47 17.79
CA MET A 16 13.69 1.88 16.55
C MET A 16 14.05 0.61 15.76
N LEU A 17 13.57 0.30 14.57
CA LEU A 17 12.66 0.94 13.65
C LEU A 17 12.07 -0.26 12.90
N CYS A 18 10.81 -0.60 13.11
CA CYS A 18 10.02 -0.92 11.93
C CYS A 18 9.89 0.43 11.20
N ARG A 19 10.99 0.88 10.56
CA ARG A 19 10.92 1.84 9.47
C ARG A 19 10.23 1.00 8.41
N LEU A 20 8.90 0.93 8.51
CA LEU A 20 8.09 0.92 7.32
C LEU A 20 8.75 1.99 6.47
N PRO A 21 9.28 1.64 5.29
CA PRO A 21 9.88 2.64 4.44
C PRO A 21 8.89 3.80 4.41
N SER A 22 9.38 5.02 4.65
CA SER A 22 8.59 6.27 4.73
C SER A 22 7.83 6.59 3.42
N ARG A 23 7.75 5.60 2.53
CA ARG A 23 7.22 5.54 1.18
C ARG A 23 6.06 4.55 1.07
N CYS A 24 5.40 4.16 2.17
CA CYS A 24 4.05 3.58 2.06
C CYS A 24 3.07 4.73 1.75
N GLN A 25 3.25 5.41 0.62
CA GLN A 25 2.28 6.38 0.14
C GLN A 25 1.11 5.57 -0.39
N HIS A 26 -0.07 5.75 0.23
CA HIS A 26 -1.35 5.41 -0.38
C HIS A 26 -1.69 3.92 -0.49
N GLY A 27 -1.17 3.08 0.42
CA GLY A 27 -1.72 1.73 0.59
C GLY A 27 -1.57 0.81 -0.61
N GLY A 28 -0.53 1.01 -1.42
CA GLY A 28 -0.23 0.19 -2.60
C GLY A 28 -0.96 0.58 -3.88
N VAL A 29 -1.89 1.55 -3.85
CA VAL A 29 -2.60 2.03 -5.05
C VAL A 29 -1.89 3.23 -5.67
N SER A 30 -1.71 3.19 -6.99
CA SER A 30 -1.13 4.27 -7.79
C SER A 30 -2.00 4.58 -9.01
N HIS A 31 -1.90 5.82 -9.49
CA HIS A 31 -2.56 6.28 -10.72
C HIS A 31 -1.58 6.18 -11.89
N GLN A 32 -2.04 5.66 -13.03
CA GLN A 32 -1.24 5.49 -14.24
C GLN A 32 -2.01 6.01 -15.46
N ASP A 33 -1.31 6.68 -16.38
CA ASP A 33 -1.86 7.14 -17.66
C ASP A 33 -0.88 6.90 -18.82
N ARG A 34 -1.30 7.24 -20.05
CA ARG A 34 -0.49 7.14 -21.26
C ARG A 34 -0.13 8.51 -21.82
N GLY A 35 0.35 9.41 -20.95
CA GLY A 35 0.85 10.74 -21.32
C GLY A 35 -0.22 11.80 -21.64
N ALA A 36 -1.49 11.38 -21.75
CA ALA A 36 -2.64 12.28 -21.95
C ALA A 36 -3.84 11.80 -21.11
N ARG A 37 -4.86 12.68 -21.02
CA ARG A 37 -6.08 12.41 -20.27
C ARG A 37 -6.92 11.33 -20.94
N TYR A 38 -7.21 10.24 -20.22
CA TYR A 38 -8.17 9.21 -20.61
C TYR A 38 -7.85 8.54 -21.95
N GLN A 39 -6.87 7.64 -21.93
CA GLN A 39 -6.36 7.00 -23.14
C GLN A 39 -6.32 5.46 -23.08
N LEU A 40 -6.81 4.86 -22.00
CA LEU A 40 -6.76 3.41 -21.78
C LEU A 40 -8.17 2.84 -21.79
N SER A 41 -8.41 1.83 -22.63
CA SER A 41 -9.55 0.91 -22.45
C SER A 41 -9.32 0.02 -21.23
N LEU A 42 -10.34 -0.73 -20.80
CA LEU A 42 -10.19 -1.66 -19.68
C LEU A 42 -9.05 -2.67 -19.92
N ALA A 43 -8.99 -3.26 -21.11
CA ALA A 43 -7.94 -4.21 -21.47
C ALA A 43 -6.55 -3.56 -21.52
N GLU A 44 -6.43 -2.33 -22.04
CA GLU A 44 -5.15 -1.60 -22.03
C GLU A 44 -4.72 -1.24 -20.60
N ALA A 45 -5.66 -0.93 -19.71
CA ALA A 45 -5.38 -0.63 -18.31
C ALA A 45 -4.88 -1.87 -17.55
N VAL A 46 -5.45 -3.06 -17.82
CA VAL A 46 -4.94 -4.34 -17.29
C VAL A 46 -3.49 -4.54 -17.73
N THR A 47 -3.23 -4.52 -19.03
CA THR A 47 -1.89 -4.74 -19.59
C THR A 47 -0.88 -3.71 -19.07
N LEU A 48 -1.29 -2.45 -18.89
CA LEU A 48 -0.44 -1.42 -18.34
C LEU A 48 -0.04 -1.73 -16.89
N CYS A 49 -1.00 -2.06 -16.02
CA CYS A 49 -0.69 -2.42 -14.64
C CYS A 49 0.21 -3.65 -14.57
N ASP A 50 -0.06 -4.68 -15.38
CA ASP A 50 0.73 -5.91 -15.43
C ASP A 50 2.18 -5.62 -15.86
N SER A 51 2.38 -4.74 -16.85
CA SER A 51 3.72 -4.31 -17.29
C SER A 51 4.54 -3.61 -16.20
N LEU A 52 3.86 -3.04 -15.20
CA LEU A 52 4.47 -2.38 -14.04
C LEU A 52 4.68 -3.34 -12.84
N GLY A 53 4.42 -4.65 -13.03
CA GLY A 53 4.48 -5.64 -11.94
C GLY A 53 3.38 -5.45 -10.89
N SER A 54 2.26 -4.87 -11.32
CA SER A 54 1.09 -4.57 -10.48
C SER A 54 -0.18 -5.14 -11.13
N SER A 55 -1.31 -5.10 -10.44
CA SER A 55 -2.61 -5.50 -11.01
C SER A 55 -3.56 -4.32 -11.02
N LEU A 56 -4.67 -4.37 -11.77
CA LEU A 56 -5.76 -3.43 -11.55
C LEU A 56 -6.22 -3.50 -10.08
N ALA A 57 -6.39 -2.33 -9.45
CA ALA A 57 -6.87 -2.24 -8.08
C ALA A 57 -8.34 -2.66 -8.01
N ASN A 58 -8.76 -3.27 -6.91
CA ASN A 58 -10.17 -3.49 -6.60
C ASN A 58 -10.75 -2.37 -5.73
N LEU A 59 -12.08 -2.32 -5.60
CA LEU A 59 -12.75 -1.28 -4.81
C LEU A 59 -12.24 -1.21 -3.37
N GLY A 60 -12.05 -2.36 -2.70
CA GLY A 60 -11.57 -2.42 -1.33
C GLY A 60 -10.17 -1.84 -1.15
N GLN A 61 -9.26 -2.11 -2.09
CA GLN A 61 -7.91 -1.55 -2.14
C GLN A 61 -7.94 -0.04 -2.36
N VAL A 62 -8.77 0.47 -3.28
CA VAL A 62 -8.92 1.92 -3.51
C VAL A 62 -9.50 2.62 -2.28
N GLN A 63 -10.51 2.04 -1.62
CA GLN A 63 -11.06 2.56 -0.37
C GLN A 63 -10.04 2.58 0.77
N ALA A 64 -9.23 1.53 0.89
CA ALA A 64 -8.17 1.50 1.87
C ALA A 64 -7.13 2.58 1.55
N ALA A 65 -6.66 2.65 0.30
CA ALA A 65 -5.71 3.65 -0.16
C ALA A 65 -6.20 5.08 0.10
N GLN A 66 -7.50 5.35 -0.13
CA GLN A 66 -8.13 6.64 0.15
C GLN A 66 -8.01 7.00 1.63
N ARG A 67 -8.28 6.07 2.56
CA ARG A 67 -8.08 6.28 4.00
C ARG A 67 -6.62 6.52 4.36
N ALA A 68 -5.70 5.97 3.57
CA ALA A 68 -4.25 6.23 3.66
C ALA A 68 -3.80 7.49 2.87
N GLY A 69 -4.74 8.35 2.47
CA GLY A 69 -4.44 9.64 1.83
C GLY A 69 -4.41 9.63 0.30
N PHE A 70 -4.73 8.52 -0.36
CA PHE A 70 -4.74 8.45 -1.83
C PHE A 70 -5.87 9.29 -2.42
N GLN A 71 -5.54 10.22 -3.31
CA GLN A 71 -6.54 10.98 -4.04
C GLN A 71 -6.09 11.30 -5.46
N THR A 72 -7.06 11.35 -6.37
CA THR A 72 -6.86 11.73 -7.77
C THR A 72 -7.93 12.75 -8.18
N CYS A 73 -7.70 13.47 -9.28
CA CYS A 73 -8.73 14.29 -9.95
C CYS A 73 -9.11 13.70 -11.33
N ARG A 74 -8.89 12.39 -11.49
CA ARG A 74 -9.08 11.65 -12.72
C ARG A 74 -9.66 10.28 -12.40
N TYR A 75 -10.73 9.91 -13.09
CA TYR A 75 -11.26 8.55 -13.10
C TYR A 75 -10.26 7.58 -13.72
N GLY A 76 -10.04 6.45 -13.05
CA GLY A 76 -9.25 5.35 -13.58
C GLY A 76 -9.99 4.03 -13.47
N TRP A 77 -9.70 3.12 -14.39
CA TRP A 77 -10.16 1.74 -14.35
C TRP A 77 -9.71 1.04 -13.07
N ILE A 78 -10.62 0.24 -12.52
CA ILE A 78 -10.42 -0.73 -11.45
C ILE A 78 -10.99 -2.07 -11.92
N GLN A 79 -10.91 -3.11 -11.08
CA GLN A 79 -11.51 -4.42 -11.39
C GLN A 79 -13.03 -4.33 -11.65
N ASP A 80 -13.59 -5.41 -12.19
CA ASP A 80 -15.03 -5.58 -12.45
C ASP A 80 -15.65 -4.60 -13.46
N GLY A 81 -14.84 -4.01 -14.35
CA GLY A 81 -15.32 -3.06 -15.37
C GLY A 81 -15.84 -1.75 -14.77
N LEU A 82 -15.35 -1.41 -13.57
CA LEU A 82 -15.68 -0.18 -12.88
C LEU A 82 -14.58 0.86 -13.11
N VAL A 83 -14.96 2.13 -13.09
CA VAL A 83 -14.02 3.24 -12.94
C VAL A 83 -14.19 3.88 -11.58
N ALA A 84 -13.10 4.33 -10.97
CA ALA A 84 -13.10 4.96 -9.66
C ALA A 84 -12.36 6.31 -9.67
N ILE A 85 -12.82 7.22 -8.82
CA ILE A 85 -12.09 8.43 -8.44
C ILE A 85 -12.03 8.49 -6.91
N SER A 86 -10.84 8.70 -6.36
CA SER A 86 -10.62 8.82 -4.92
C SER A 86 -10.41 10.29 -4.55
N ARG A 87 -11.15 10.79 -3.57
CA ARG A 87 -11.00 12.15 -3.01
C ARG A 87 -10.82 12.08 -1.50
N VAL A 88 -9.76 12.72 -0.99
CA VAL A 88 -9.54 12.89 0.45
C VAL A 88 -9.97 14.29 0.86
N THR A 89 -9.60 15.30 0.07
CA THR A 89 -10.07 16.67 0.26
C THR A 89 -11.08 17.06 -0.82
N PRO A 90 -12.07 17.91 -0.49
CA PRO A 90 -12.99 18.44 -1.49
C PRO A 90 -12.21 19.34 -2.47
N HIS A 91 -12.62 19.33 -3.74
CA HIS A 91 -12.06 20.21 -4.76
C HIS A 91 -13.10 20.52 -5.84
N ALA A 92 -13.28 21.80 -6.18
CA ALA A 92 -14.35 22.26 -7.07
C ALA A 92 -14.35 21.55 -8.44
N ASN A 93 -13.17 21.26 -8.98
CA ASN A 93 -13.03 20.62 -10.30
C ASN A 93 -12.97 19.08 -10.27
N CYS A 94 -13.12 18.45 -9.09
CA CYS A 94 -12.97 17.00 -8.94
C CYS A 94 -14.18 16.41 -8.23
N ALA A 95 -14.86 15.45 -8.87
CA ALA A 95 -15.98 14.71 -8.28
C ALA A 95 -17.05 15.61 -7.60
N ASN A 96 -17.42 16.74 -8.24
CA ASN A 96 -18.41 17.69 -7.74
C ASN A 96 -18.18 18.18 -6.31
N ASN A 97 -16.91 18.42 -5.94
CA ASN A 97 -16.51 18.88 -4.61
C ASN A 97 -16.79 17.88 -3.48
N LEU A 98 -17.01 16.60 -3.81
CA LEU A 98 -17.27 15.55 -2.84
C LEU A 98 -15.98 14.83 -2.40
N THR A 99 -16.05 14.14 -1.26
CA THR A 99 -14.97 13.30 -0.70
C THR A 99 -15.38 11.83 -0.68
N GLY A 100 -14.42 10.92 -0.59
CA GLY A 100 -14.63 9.47 -0.64
C GLY A 100 -14.22 8.85 -1.97
N VAL A 101 -14.64 7.60 -2.18
CA VAL A 101 -14.39 6.85 -3.43
C VAL A 101 -15.71 6.75 -4.20
N TYR A 102 -15.75 7.33 -5.39
CA TYR A 102 -16.90 7.25 -6.29
C TYR A 102 -16.61 6.27 -7.41
N THR A 103 -17.53 5.34 -7.64
CA THR A 103 -17.43 4.33 -8.69
C THR A 103 -18.58 4.40 -9.68
N SER A 104 -18.31 4.05 -10.93
CA SER A 104 -19.32 3.90 -11.98
C SER A 104 -18.96 2.73 -12.87
N ALA A 105 -19.93 1.89 -13.22
CA ALA A 105 -19.76 0.92 -14.30
C ALA A 105 -19.65 1.64 -15.65
N ARG A 106 -18.79 1.15 -16.53
CA ARG A 106 -18.54 1.72 -17.86
C ARG A 106 -18.35 0.61 -18.88
N ASP A 107 -18.61 0.92 -20.14
CA ASP A 107 -18.28 0.03 -21.25
C ASP A 107 -16.75 -0.11 -21.36
N SER A 108 -16.26 -1.35 -21.47
CA SER A 108 -14.84 -1.69 -21.58
C SER A 108 -14.09 -0.96 -22.69
N SER A 109 -14.78 -0.50 -23.74
CA SER A 109 -14.22 0.25 -24.87
C SER A 109 -13.97 1.74 -24.56
N GLN A 110 -14.61 2.29 -23.53
CA GLN A 110 -14.41 3.68 -23.13
C GLN A 110 -12.98 3.91 -22.63
N LYS A 111 -12.53 5.16 -22.70
CA LYS A 111 -11.16 5.52 -22.33
C LYS A 111 -11.15 6.23 -20.98
N PHE A 112 -10.28 5.74 -20.10
CA PHE A 112 -9.98 6.33 -18.80
C PHE A 112 -8.49 6.16 -18.51
N ASP A 113 -8.09 6.44 -17.27
CA ASP A 113 -6.76 6.11 -16.77
C ASP A 113 -6.79 4.73 -16.11
N ALA A 114 -5.73 4.33 -15.40
CA ALA A 114 -5.72 3.10 -14.61
C ALA A 114 -5.39 3.39 -13.15
N LEU A 115 -6.05 2.68 -12.23
CA LEU A 115 -5.63 2.58 -10.84
C LEU A 115 -5.01 1.20 -10.62
N CYS A 116 -3.70 1.17 -10.42
CA CYS A 116 -2.95 -0.07 -10.24
C CYS A 116 -2.62 -0.31 -8.77
N PHE A 117 -2.68 -1.55 -8.34
CA PHE A 117 -2.34 -2.01 -7.00
C PHE A 117 -1.07 -2.87 -7.04
N ASN A 118 -0.07 -2.50 -6.24
CA ASN A 118 1.15 -3.27 -6.09
C ASN A 118 1.23 -3.86 -4.67
N TYR A 119 1.22 -5.19 -4.61
CA TYR A 119 1.26 -5.96 -3.35
C TYR A 119 2.62 -5.88 -2.62
N THR A 120 3.69 -5.51 -3.33
CA THR A 120 5.02 -5.29 -2.73
C THR A 120 5.12 -3.95 -2.03
N VAL A 121 4.21 -3.01 -2.32
CA VAL A 121 4.12 -1.71 -1.66
C VAL A 121 3.12 -1.84 -0.51
N CYS A 122 3.53 -1.45 0.70
CA CYS A 122 2.82 -1.76 1.95
C CYS A 122 1.29 -1.60 1.81
N PRO A 123 0.51 -2.69 1.89
CA PRO A 123 -0.94 -2.60 1.94
C PRO A 123 -1.34 -1.83 3.21
N VAL A 124 -2.46 -1.11 3.13
CA VAL A 124 -2.97 -0.32 4.26
C VAL A 124 -3.06 -1.21 5.49
N LYS A 125 -2.37 -0.81 6.56
CA LYS A 125 -2.50 -1.46 7.87
C LYS A 125 -3.98 -1.55 8.19
N ARG A 126 -4.52 -2.77 8.19
CA ARG A 126 -5.82 -3.04 8.81
C ARG A 126 -5.68 -2.62 10.27
N PHE A 127 -6.53 -1.72 10.72
CA PHE A 127 -6.64 -1.37 12.14
C PHE A 127 -7.31 -2.55 12.85
N GLU A 128 -6.59 -3.66 12.99
CA GLU A 128 -6.96 -4.74 13.89
C GLU A 128 -5.70 -5.55 14.21
N THR A 129 -5.23 -5.31 15.43
CA THR A 129 -4.39 -6.16 16.27
C THR A 129 -3.43 -7.12 15.57
N SER A 130 -2.14 -6.79 15.62
CA SER A 130 -0.97 -7.70 15.61
C SER A 130 -0.85 -8.73 14.47
N LEU A 131 0.38 -8.86 13.96
CA LEU A 131 0.82 -9.85 12.95
C LEU A 131 0.46 -9.44 11.50
N TRP A 132 1.36 -9.33 10.52
CA TRP A 132 2.62 -10.03 10.26
C TRP A 132 3.55 -9.13 9.42
N CYS A 133 4.77 -8.86 9.90
CA CYS A 133 5.93 -8.78 9.02
C CYS A 133 6.80 -9.97 9.42
N ASP A 134 6.44 -11.15 8.93
CA ASP A 134 7.28 -12.33 9.07
C ASP A 134 8.21 -12.40 7.85
N GLU A 135 9.48 -12.13 8.14
CA GLU A 135 10.63 -12.53 7.33
C GLU A 135 11.73 -13.03 8.29
N THR A 136 11.37 -13.89 9.26
CA THR A 136 12.35 -14.38 10.27
C THR A 136 12.47 -15.89 10.34
N LEU A 137 12.34 -16.61 9.23
CA LEU A 137 12.57 -18.06 9.23
C LEU A 137 13.85 -18.53 8.53
N HIS A 138 14.50 -17.74 7.68
CA HIS A 138 15.71 -18.22 6.97
C HIS A 138 17.05 -17.80 7.59
N GLU A 139 17.06 -16.91 8.60
CA GLU A 139 18.31 -16.43 9.20
C GLU A 139 18.52 -16.85 10.67
N MET A 140 17.46 -17.30 11.36
CA MET A 140 17.56 -17.82 12.73
C MET A 140 18.19 -19.23 12.83
N GLN A 141 18.23 -20.00 11.74
CA GLN A 141 18.92 -21.30 11.72
C GLN A 141 20.46 -21.16 11.69
N ARG A 142 21.02 -20.00 11.34
CA ARG A 142 22.47 -19.76 11.41
C ARG A 142 22.94 -19.31 12.80
N LEU A 143 22.07 -18.65 13.58
CA LEU A 143 22.43 -18.12 14.90
C LEU A 143 22.17 -19.09 16.06
N SER A 144 21.37 -20.13 15.87
CA SER A 144 21.21 -21.21 16.85
C SER A 144 22.46 -22.09 17.01
N LEU A 145 23.35 -22.13 16.00
CA LEU A 145 24.63 -22.84 16.08
C LEU A 145 25.70 -22.09 16.91
N LEU A 146 25.51 -20.80 17.18
CA LEU A 146 26.47 -19.95 17.92
C LEU A 146 26.17 -19.83 19.42
N LEU A 147 25.05 -20.38 19.88
CA LEU A 147 24.62 -20.38 21.29
C LEU A 147 24.48 -21.81 21.85
N SER A 148 25.16 -22.79 21.26
CA SER A 148 25.28 -24.11 21.89
C SER A 148 26.16 -24.00 23.15
N PRO A 149 25.66 -24.32 24.35
CA PRO A 149 26.42 -24.20 25.60
C PRO A 149 27.63 -25.16 25.71
N SER A 150 27.80 -26.08 24.77
CA SER A 150 28.80 -27.15 24.80
C SER A 150 30.24 -26.72 24.46
N LEU A 151 30.50 -25.43 24.20
CA LEU A 151 31.85 -24.89 23.92
C LEU A 151 32.44 -24.05 25.07
N TRP A 152 31.73 -23.91 26.19
CA TRP A 152 32.19 -23.17 27.38
C TRP A 152 32.47 -24.09 28.58
N LEU A 153 32.76 -25.37 28.33
CA LEU A 153 33.42 -26.26 29.27
C LEU A 153 34.82 -26.57 28.74
N GLY A 154 35.70 -25.58 28.88
CA GLY A 154 37.15 -25.72 28.89
C GLY A 154 37.65 -25.28 30.26
#